data_AF-A0A193GBQ2-F1
#
_entry.id   AF-A0A193GBQ2-F1
#
_cell.length_a   1.000
_cell.length_b   1.000
_cell.length_c   1.000
_cell.angle_alpha   90.00
_cell.angle_beta   90.00
_cell.angle_gamma   90.00
#
_symmetry.space_group_name_H-M   'P 1'
#
loop_
_entity.id
_entity.type
_entity.pdbx_description
1 polymer ?
#
loop_
_entity_poly.entity_id
_entity_poly.type
_entity_poly.pdbx_seq_one_letter_code
_entity_poly.pdbx_strand_id
1 'polypeptide(L)' 'METRTVNGFRIRCAVAAEGDRKYRVQVWTRRIGGNAPEKCWPMVGGRTFTSQDEAELNCRQLFQGIRGVRYNGEPEYPHG' A
#
# COMPACT_ATOMS: atom_id res chain seq x y z
N MET A 1 2.33 -4.39 -11.94
CA MET A 1 1.93 -4.27 -10.51
C MET A 1 2.87 -5.14 -9.68
N GLU A 2 3.61 -4.54 -8.75
CA GLU A 2 4.60 -5.24 -7.93
C GLU A 2 3.95 -5.80 -6.66
N THR A 3 4.25 -7.05 -6.31
CA THR A 3 3.83 -7.66 -5.04
C THR A 3 5.04 -8.23 -4.32
N ARG A 4 5.12 -8.01 -3.01
CA ARG A 4 6.25 -8.39 -2.17
C ARG A 4 5.75 -9.18 -0.97
N THR A 5 6.48 -10.20 -0.55
CA THR A 5 6.20 -10.89 0.70
C THR A 5 7.09 -10.34 1.81
N VAL A 6 6.51 -9.96 2.94
CA VAL A 6 7.22 -9.52 4.15
C VAL A 6 6.53 -10.11 5.37
N ASN A 7 7.28 -10.71 6.31
CA ASN A 7 6.75 -11.32 7.54
C ASN A 7 5.59 -12.30 7.31
N GLY A 8 5.56 -13.01 6.18
CA GLY A 8 4.45 -13.91 5.83
C GLY A 8 3.18 -13.21 5.31
N PHE A 9 3.24 -11.92 5.02
CA PHE A 9 2.18 -11.15 4.37
C PHE A 9 2.61 -10.74 2.96
N ARG A 10 1.74 -10.98 1.98
CA ARG A 10 1.84 -10.44 0.63
C ARG A 10 1.32 -9.01 0.65
N ILE A 11 2.18 -8.09 0.26
CA ILE A 11 1.90 -6.68 0.12
C ILE A 11 1.74 -6.36 -1.36
N ARG A 12 0.74 -5.56 -1.67
CA ARG A 12 0.50 -4.98 -3.00
C ARG A 12 0.22 -3.50 -2.83
N CYS A 13 0.86 -2.66 -3.65
CA CYS A 13 0.47 -1.25 -3.74
C CYS A 13 -0.38 -1.04 -5.00
N ALA A 14 -1.45 -0.27 -4.88
CA ALA A 14 -2.36 0.06 -5.96
C ALA A 14 -2.73 1.54 -5.89
N VAL A 15 -2.93 2.15 -7.06
CA VAL A 15 -3.48 3.50 -7.18
C VAL A 15 -4.95 3.37 -7.54
N ALA A 16 -5.81 3.99 -6.73
CA ALA A 16 -7.24 4.09 -6.98
C ALA A 16 -7.59 5.52 -7.39
N ALA A 17 -8.36 5.68 -8.47
CA ALA A 17 -8.95 6.98 -8.81
C ALA A 17 -10.24 7.16 -7.98
N GLU A 18 -10.30 8.20 -7.17
CA GLU A 18 -11.46 8.53 -6.31
C GLU A 18 -12.37 9.60 -6.95
N GLY A 19 -11.96 10.21 -8.08
CA GLY A 19 -12.74 11.23 -8.78
C GLY A 19 -11.94 11.95 -9.86
N ASP A 20 -12.45 13.09 -10.34
CA ASP A 20 -11.79 13.87 -11.39
C ASP A 20 -10.42 14.37 -10.93
N ARG A 21 -9.37 13.80 -11.53
CA ARG A 21 -7.97 14.08 -11.19
C ARG A 21 -7.68 13.91 -9.70
N LYS A 22 -8.26 12.90 -9.06
CA LYS A 22 -7.93 12.54 -7.68
C LYS A 22 -7.53 11.08 -7.61
N TYR A 23 -6.25 10.86 -7.38
CA TYR A 23 -5.65 9.54 -7.26
C TYR A 23 -5.23 9.31 -5.82
N ARG A 24 -5.45 8.10 -5.32
CA ARG A 24 -5.12 7.73 -3.96
C ARG A 24 -4.32 6.45 -3.96
N VAL A 25 -3.26 6.44 -3.17
CA VAL A 25 -2.45 5.25 -2.98
C VAL A 25 -3.08 4.38 -1.89
N GLN A 26 -3.28 3.11 -2.22
CA GLN A 26 -3.82 2.09 -1.34
C GLN A 26 -2.81 0.93 -1.23
N VAL A 27 -2.47 0.57 0.00
CA VAL A 27 -1.62 -0.58 0.27
C VAL A 27 -2.49 -1.73 0.73
N TRP A 28 -2.43 -2.84 0.01
CA TRP A 28 -3.17 -4.05 0.31
C TRP A 28 -2.22 -5.07 0.92
N THR A 29 -2.59 -5.63 2.06
CA THR A 29 -1.85 -6.72 2.69
C THR A 29 -2.72 -7.95 2.81
N ARG A 30 -2.13 -9.11 2.53
CA ARG A 30 -2.78 -10.41 2.59
C ARG A 30 -1.89 -11.40 3.31
N ARG A 31 -2.40 -12.10 4.32
CA ARG A 31 -1.61 -13.16 4.97
C ARG A 31 -1.42 -14.34 4.02
N ILE A 32 -0.19 -14.79 3.85
CA ILE A 32 0.12 -15.96 3.03
C ILE A 32 -0.11 -17.22 3.85
N GLY A 33 -0.79 -18.22 3.28
CA GLY A 33 -1.10 -19.47 3.96
C GLY A 33 -2.28 -19.40 4.93
N GLY A 34 -2.91 -18.23 5.10
CA GLY A 34 -4.17 -18.08 5.82
C GLY A 34 -5.32 -17.77 4.87
N ASN A 35 -6.54 -18.20 5.21
CA ASN A 35 -7.75 -17.79 4.49
C ASN A 35 -8.18 -16.35 4.85
N ALA A 36 -7.20 -15.48 5.14
CA ALA A 36 -7.44 -14.10 5.53
C ALA A 36 -7.74 -13.26 4.28
N PRO A 37 -8.81 -12.44 4.30
CA PRO A 37 -9.11 -11.53 3.21
C PRO A 37 -7.99 -10.49 3.05
N GLU A 38 -7.86 -9.96 1.84
CA GLU A 38 -6.98 -8.83 1.58
C GLU A 38 -7.49 -7.62 2.35
N LYS A 39 -6.60 -7.01 3.14
CA LYS A 39 -6.92 -5.82 3.92
C LYS A 39 -6.33 -4.61 3.24
N CYS A 40 -7.18 -3.63 2.95
CA CYS A 40 -6.76 -2.34 2.42
C CYS A 40 -6.36 -1.42 3.57
N TRP A 41 -5.17 -0.87 3.46
CA TRP A 41 -4.61 0.14 4.35
C TRP A 41 -4.49 1.42 3.55
N PRO A 42 -5.41 2.38 3.74
CA PRO A 42 -5.23 3.70 3.18
C PRO A 42 -4.00 4.34 3.83
N MET A 43 -3.25 5.10 3.03
CA MET A 43 -2.16 5.92 3.56
C MET A 43 -2.62 6.81 4.72
N VAL A 44 -1.86 6.79 5.82
CA VAL A 44 -2.05 7.68 6.96
C VAL A 44 -1.95 9.13 6.46
N GLY A 45 -3.00 9.91 6.68
CA GLY A 45 -3.12 11.30 6.20
C GLY A 45 -3.96 11.49 4.94
N GLY A 46 -4.46 10.41 4.30
CA GLY A 46 -5.44 10.54 3.21
C GLY A 46 -4.92 11.32 1.99
N ARG A 47 -3.61 11.28 1.76
CA ARG A 47 -2.96 12.04 0.69
C ARG A 47 -3.54 11.61 -0.66
N THR A 48 -4.14 12.58 -1.35
CA THR A 48 -4.63 12.44 -2.72
C THR A 48 -3.71 13.22 -3.64
N PHE A 49 -3.49 12.66 -4.81
CA PHE A 49 -2.63 13.21 -5.86
C PHE A 49 -3.50 13.68 -7.00
N THR A 50 -3.09 14.77 -7.65
CA THR A 50 -3.81 15.30 -8.82
C THR A 50 -3.37 14.66 -10.13
N SER A 51 -2.23 13.96 -10.11
CA SER A 51 -1.67 13.23 -11.24
C SER A 51 -1.53 11.74 -10.94
N GLN A 52 -1.82 10.90 -11.93
CA GLN A 52 -1.68 9.46 -11.81
C GLN A 52 -0.20 9.08 -11.67
N ASP A 53 0.68 9.69 -12.47
CA ASP A 53 2.12 9.45 -12.41
C ASP A 53 2.71 9.75 -11.03
N GLU A 54 2.29 10.86 -10.39
CA GLU A 54 2.72 11.18 -9.03
C GLU A 54 2.23 10.15 -8.02
N ALA A 55 0.99 9.67 -8.17
CA ALA A 55 0.43 8.63 -7.31
C ALA A 55 1.16 7.29 -7.49
N GLU A 56 1.49 6.91 -8.72
CA GLU A 56 2.24 5.69 -9.02
C GLU A 56 3.68 5.77 -8.50
N LEU A 57 4.34 6.92 -8.69
CA LEU A 57 5.69 7.17 -8.15
C LEU A 57 5.70 7.09 -6.63
N ASN A 58 4.75 7.76 -5.96
CA ASN A 58 4.60 7.69 -4.51
C ASN A 58 4.27 6.26 -4.05
N CYS A 59 3.37 5.56 -4.75
CA CYS A 59 3.04 4.18 -4.46
C CYS A 59 4.27 3.29 -4.50
N ARG A 60 5.13 3.47 -5.50
CA ARG A 60 6.38 2.71 -5.64
C ARG A 60 7.37 3.05 -4.52
N GLN A 61 7.53 4.32 -4.18
CA GLN A 61 8.40 4.75 -3.08
C GLN A 61 7.91 4.22 -1.73
N LEU A 62 6.61 4.30 -1.45
CA LEU A 62 6.00 3.75 -0.25
C LEU A 62 6.21 2.24 -0.17
N PHE A 63 5.93 1.54 -1.27
CA PHE A 63 6.09 0.10 -1.37
C PHE A 63 7.53 -0.36 -1.13
N GLN A 64 8.51 0.38 -1.66
CA GLN A 64 9.93 0.16 -1.38
C GLN A 64 10.30 0.50 0.07
N GLY A 65 9.68 1.54 0.62
CA GLY A 65 9.86 1.96 2.01
C GLY A 65 9.40 0.91 3.01
N ILE A 66 8.39 0.08 2.71
CA ILE A 66 7.87 -0.90 3.68
C ILE A 66 8.99 -1.83 4.18
N ARG A 67 9.27 -1.77 5.48
CA ARG A 67 10.27 -2.61 6.15
C ARG A 67 9.69 -3.89 6.69
N GLY A 68 8.46 -3.82 7.17
CA GLY A 68 7.79 -4.89 7.89
C GLY A 68 6.30 -4.90 7.64
N VAL A 69 5.63 -5.95 8.08
CA VAL A 69 4.18 -5.95 8.29
C VAL A 69 3.94 -6.37 9.73
N ARG A 70 3.13 -5.59 10.44
CA ARG A 70 2.71 -5.87 11.82
C ARG A 70 1.78 -7.08 11.86
N TYR A 71 1.58 -7.64 13.05
CA TYR A 71 0.76 -8.84 13.24
C TYR A 71 -0.71 -8.67 12.84
N ASN A 72 -1.23 -7.43 12.87
CA ASN A 72 -2.57 -7.07 12.42
C ASN A 72 -2.68 -6.90 10.88
N GLY A 73 -1.58 -7.06 10.15
CA GLY A 73 -1.47 -6.85 8.71
C GLY A 73 -1.11 -5.42 8.30
N GLU A 74 -0.88 -4.49 9.23
CA GLU A 74 -0.52 -3.12 8.90
C GLU A 74 0.92 -3.03 8.37
N PRO A 75 1.16 -2.43 7.20
CA PRO A 75 2.51 -2.21 6.68
C PRO A 75 3.28 -1.25 7.59
N GLU A 76 4.51 -1.60 7.92
CA GLU A 76 5.41 -0.79 8.73
C GLU A 76 6.38 -0.03 7.84
N TYR A 77 6.30 1.30 7.91
CA TYR A 77 7.16 2.21 7.16
C TYR A 77 8.29 2.71 8.06
N PRO A 78 9.50 2.96 7.52
CA PRO A 78 10.55 3.69 8.22
C PRO A 78 10.00 5.10 8.45
N HIS A 79 9.64 5.39 9.68
CA HIS A 79 9.54 6.78 10.12
C HIS A 79 10.95 7.35 10.00
N GLY A 80 11.15 8.23 9.03
CA GLY A 80 12.32 9.11 8.96
C GLY A 80 12.08 10.31 9.86
#